data_AF-A0A7Y7XC46-F1
#
_entry.id   AF-A0A7Y7XC46-F1
#
_cell.length_a   1.000
_cell.length_b   1.000
_cell.length_c   1.000
_cell.angle_alpha   90.00
_cell.angle_beta   90.00
_cell.angle_gamma   90.00
#
_symmetry.space_group_name_H-M   'P 1'
#
loop_
_entity.id
_entity.type
_entity.pdbx_description
1 polymer ?
#
loop_
_entity_poly.entity_id
_entity_poly.type
_entity_poly.pdbx_seq_one_letter_code
_entity_poly.pdbx_strand_id
1 'polypeptide(L)' 'MNRRKKINQLLKANAKKASAKLAPVRKDKYVSKADRLKLAAEASQDSGIPSDN' A
#
# COMPACT_ATOMS: atom_id res chain seq x y z
N MET A 1 -4.77 29.61 20.58
CA MET A 1 -4.70 28.61 21.66
C MET A 1 -6.07 28.45 22.29
N ASN A 2 -6.79 27.39 21.92
CA ASN A 2 -8.12 27.10 22.42
C ASN A 2 -8.23 25.58 22.44
N ARG A 3 -8.56 24.96 23.59
CA ARG A 3 -8.41 23.51 23.80
C ARG A 3 -9.15 22.67 22.75
N ARG A 4 -10.34 23.14 22.36
CA ARG A 4 -11.16 22.56 21.27
C ARG A 4 -10.41 22.53 19.93
N LYS A 5 -9.74 23.63 19.54
CA LYS A 5 -8.96 23.67 18.29
C LYS A 5 -7.79 22.70 18.32
N LYS A 6 -7.09 22.59 19.46
CA LYS A 6 -5.95 21.66 19.63
C LYS A 6 -6.38 20.20 19.55
N ILE A 7 -7.50 19.84 20.21
CA ILE A 7 -8.08 18.49 20.13
C ILE A 7 -8.46 18.16 18.69
N ASN A 8 -9.17 19.06 18.00
CA ASN A 8 -9.58 18.84 16.60
C ASN A 8 -8.37 18.68 15.67
N GLN A 9 -7.30 19.44 15.89
CA GLN A 9 -6.07 19.32 15.11
C GLN A 9 -5.40 17.95 15.31
N LEU A 10 -5.31 17.48 16.56
CA LEU A 10 -4.74 16.17 16.89
C LEU A 10 -5.56 15.03 16.29
N LEU A 11 -6.89 15.08 16.41
CA LEU A 11 -7.79 14.05 15.87
C LEU A 11 -7.67 13.95 14.34
N LYS A 12 -7.64 15.11 13.65
CA LYS A 12 -7.44 15.14 12.18
C LYS A 12 -6.09 14.57 11.76
N ALA A 13 -5.02 14.90 12.49
CA ALA A 13 -3.69 14.38 12.20
C ALA A 13 -3.62 12.85 12.39
N ASN A 14 -4.24 12.32 13.45
CA ASN A 14 -4.27 10.89 13.71
C ASN A 14 -5.11 10.13 12.68
N ALA A 15 -6.29 10.67 12.31
CA ALA A 15 -7.12 10.10 11.26
C ALA A 15 -6.36 10.02 9.92
N LYS A 16 -5.69 11.10 9.52
CA LYS A 16 -4.87 11.12 8.29
C LYS A 16 -3.75 10.08 8.32
N LYS A 17 -3.07 9.92 9.47
CA LYS A 17 -2.02 8.90 9.64
C LYS A 17 -2.58 7.48 9.57
N ALA A 18 -3.75 7.22 10.15
CA ALA A 18 -4.40 5.91 10.08
C ALA A 18 -4.81 5.59 8.64
N SER A 19 -5.48 6.52 7.94
CA SER A 19 -5.88 6.34 6.54
C SER A 19 -4.68 6.13 5.61
N ALA A 20 -3.55 6.79 5.85
CA ALA A 20 -2.34 6.59 5.05
C ALA A 20 -1.68 5.22 5.27
N LYS A 21 -1.87 4.58 6.44
CA LYS A 21 -1.38 3.22 6.72
C LYS A 21 -2.29 2.14 6.14
N LEU A 22 -3.60 2.38 6.18
CA LEU A 22 -4.62 1.47 5.65
C LEU A 22 -4.76 1.55 4.12
N ALA A 23 -4.51 2.71 3.53
CA ALA A 23 -4.61 2.88 2.09
C ALA A 23 -3.43 2.17 1.40
N PRO A 24 -3.68 1.27 0.43
CA PRO A 24 -2.61 0.74 -0.40
C PRO A 24 -1.91 1.92 -1.10
N VAL A 25 -0.59 2.02 -0.91
CA VAL A 25 0.26 3.15 -1.35
C VAL A 25 0.26 3.31 -2.87
N ARG A 26 -0.31 2.37 -3.62
CA ARG A 26 -0.23 2.36 -5.08
C ARG A 26 -1.60 2.05 -5.67
N LYS A 27 -2.05 2.90 -6.60
CA LYS A 27 -2.94 2.43 -7.66
C LYS A 27 -2.22 1.29 -8.38
N ASP A 28 -2.96 0.30 -8.87
CA ASP A 28 -2.39 -0.77 -9.70
C ASP A 28 -1.49 -0.14 -10.74
N LYS A 29 -0.21 -0.49 -10.67
CA LYS A 29 0.80 0.13 -11.53
C LYS A 29 0.36 -0.15 -12.96
N TYR A 30 0.24 0.89 -13.78
CA TYR A 30 -0.08 0.67 -15.18
C TYR A 30 1.10 -0.06 -15.82
N VAL A 31 0.92 -1.37 -16.03
CA VAL A 31 1.92 -2.25 -16.63
C VAL A 31 1.57 -2.38 -18.11
N SER A 32 2.52 -2.07 -18.99
CA SER A 32 2.34 -2.23 -20.43
C SER A 32 2.08 -3.70 -20.79
N LYS A 33 1.53 -3.98 -21.99
CA LYS A 33 1.27 -5.36 -22.43
C LYS A 33 2.55 -6.22 -22.41
N ALA A 34 3.70 -5.63 -22.77
CA ALA A 34 4.99 -6.32 -22.75
C ALA A 34 5.44 -6.67 -21.32
N ASP A 35 5.28 -5.73 -20.39
CA ASP A 35 5.71 -5.92 -19.00
C ASP A 35 4.80 -6.91 -18.25
N ARG A 36 3.53 -7.03 -18.65
CA ARG A 36 2.61 -8.03 -18.09
C ARG A 36 2.99 -9.46 -18.50
N LEU A 37 3.47 -9.66 -19.73
CA LEU A 37 3.96 -10.96 -20.19
C LEU A 37 5.23 -11.38 -19.44
N LYS A 38 6.13 -10.43 -19.19
CA LYS A 38 7.35 -10.67 -18.40
C LYS A 38 7.03 -11.03 -16.95
N LEU A 39 6.14 -10.28 -16.30
CA LEU A 39 5.71 -10.57 -14.93
C LEU A 39 4.97 -11.90 -14.81
N ALA A 40 4.17 -12.31 -15.80
CA ALA A 40 3.52 -13.62 -15.80
C ALA A 40 4.53 -14.77 -15.95
N ALA A 41 5.56 -14.59 -16.77
CA ALA A 41 6.66 -15.55 -16.89
C ALA A 41 7.48 -15.65 -15.59
N GLU A 42 7.80 -14.51 -14.96
CA GLU A 42 8.53 -14.48 -13.68
C GLU A 42 7.71 -15.03 -12.50
N ALA A 43 6.43 -14.68 -12.39
CA ALA A 43 5.54 -15.21 -11.34
C ALA A 43 5.30 -16.73 -11.46
N SER A 44 5.43 -17.28 -12.67
CA SER A 44 5.36 -18.73 -12.89
C SER A 44 6.66 -19.45 -12.49
N GLN A 45 7.77 -18.72 -12.32
CA GLN A 45 9.06 -19.26 -11.86
C GLN A 45 9.22 -19.16 -10.34
N ASP A 46 8.57 -18.18 -9.70
CA ASP A 46 8.74 -17.88 -8.26
C ASP A 46 7.76 -18.68 -7.35
N SER A 47 6.79 -19.40 -7.92
CA SER A 47 5.89 -20.30 -7.18
C SER A 47 6.54 -21.65 -6.78
N GLY A 48 7.86 -21.76 -6.91
CA GLY A 48 8.65 -22.96 -6.66
C GLY A 48 9.54 -22.94 -5.41
N ILE A 49 9.30 -22.06 -4.43
CA ILE A 49 10.01 -22.09 -3.14
C ILE A 49 9.05 -22.65 -2.08
N PRO A 50 9.20 -23.92 -1.65
CA PRO A 50 8.36 -24.49 -0.59
C PRO A 50 8.68 -23.76 0.72
N SER A 51 7.62 -23.32 1.38
CA SER A 51 7.66 -22.95 2.79
C SER A 51 7.96 -24.20 3.62
N ASP A 52 9.19 -24.30 4.14
CA ASP A 52 9.54 -25.23 5.21
C ASP A 52 10.13 -24.47 6.41
N ASN A 53 9.63 -24.87 7.58
CA ASN A 53 10.00 -24.53 8.97
C ASN A 53 9.22 -23.39 9.68
#